data_AF-A0A7V2XTR5-F1
#
_entry.id   AF-A0A7V2XTR5-F1
#
_cell.length_a   1.000
_cell.length_b   1.000
_cell.length_c   1.000
_cell.angle_alpha   90.00
_cell.angle_beta   90.00
_cell.angle_gamma   90.00
#
_symmetry.space_group_name_H-M   'P 1'
#
loop_
_entity.id
_entity.type
_entity.pdbx_description
1 polymer ?
#
loop_
_entity_poly.entity_id
_entity_poly.type
_entity_poly.pdbx_seq_one_letter_code
_entity_poly.pdbx_strand_id
1 'polypeptide(L)'
;MSSSLRSLQQVAPPPAVPLETGTPADWSRAEAEIGLPLPADYRELLQAYGSGCFRRFLWPLNPVGGDETLRMAKQAPRLLRKLADEQHRNPTAIPFPLHPAPGGLLPWAWTERGDTLGWLTDGDPARWPVVVAYGSGGTAERFDRTATAFLFSWLSGLIAPRLAPTTPDDGADGPFLSIEELRRGR
;
A
#
# COMPACT_ATOMS: atom_id res chain seq x y z
N MET A 1 -1.31 17.09 8.17
CA MET A 1 -1.83 16.84 6.82
C MET A 1 -0.78 17.22 5.81
N SER A 2 -0.15 16.21 5.22
CA SER A 2 0.88 16.32 4.20
C SER A 2 0.36 16.95 2.91
N SER A 3 1.23 17.66 2.17
CA SER A 3 0.88 18.27 0.88
C SER A 3 0.45 17.22 -0.16
N SER A 4 1.06 16.04 -0.11
CA SER A 4 0.74 14.92 -1.01
C SER A 4 -0.65 14.34 -0.78
N LEU A 5 -1.10 14.22 0.48
CA LEU A 5 -2.46 13.76 0.78
C LEU A 5 -3.52 14.71 0.22
N ARG A 6 -3.30 16.03 0.35
CA ARG A 6 -4.23 17.02 -0.22
C ARG A 6 -4.35 16.86 -1.73
N SER A 7 -3.23 16.69 -2.43
CA SER A 7 -3.24 16.45 -3.88
C SER A 7 -3.92 15.13 -4.25
N LEU A 8 -3.70 14.07 -3.46
CA LEU A 8 -4.40 12.79 -3.63
C LEU A 8 -5.92 12.96 -3.51
N GLN A 9 -6.40 13.70 -2.52
CA GLN A 9 -7.83 13.95 -2.32
C GLN A 9 -8.50 14.73 -3.46
N GLN A 10 -7.73 15.50 -4.25
CA GLN A 10 -8.26 16.20 -5.42
C GLN A 10 -8.53 15.24 -6.59
N VAL A 11 -7.70 14.20 -6.76
CA VAL A 11 -7.85 13.21 -7.84
C VAL A 11 -8.66 11.98 -7.42
N ALA A 12 -8.72 11.71 -6.11
CA ALA A 12 -9.51 10.65 -5.52
C ALA A 12 -10.20 11.14 -4.26
N PRO A 13 -11.43 11.69 -4.33
CA PRO A 13 -12.14 12.16 -3.15
C PRO A 13 -12.29 11.04 -2.10
N PRO A 14 -12.05 11.32 -0.81
CA PRO A 14 -12.24 10.34 0.26
C PRO A 14 -13.74 10.02 0.46
N PRO A 15 -14.07 8.86 1.04
CA PRO A 15 -15.45 8.54 1.40
C PRO A 15 -15.96 9.52 2.47
N ALA A 16 -17.28 9.75 2.49
CA ALA A 16 -17.92 10.62 3.47
C ALA A 16 -17.72 10.12 4.92
N VAL A 17 -17.66 8.80 5.10
CA VAL A 17 -17.42 8.14 6.39
C VAL A 17 -16.32 7.09 6.21
N PRO A 18 -15.05 7.39 6.53
CA PRO A 18 -13.98 6.41 6.47
C PRO A 18 -14.16 5.35 7.56
N LEU A 19 -14.00 4.09 7.19
CA LEU A 19 -14.17 2.95 8.10
C LEU A 19 -12.82 2.35 8.49
N GLU A 20 -12.77 1.70 9.65
CA GLU A 20 -11.59 0.97 10.12
C GLU A 20 -10.35 1.88 10.31
N THR A 21 -10.54 3.13 10.71
CA THR A 21 -9.45 4.13 10.88
C THR A 21 -8.63 3.96 12.16
N GLY A 22 -9.16 3.21 13.13
CA GLY A 22 -8.54 2.91 14.43
C GLY A 22 -8.39 4.11 15.36
N THR A 23 -8.11 3.82 16.63
CA THR A 23 -7.72 4.81 17.64
C THR A 23 -6.20 4.97 17.70
N PRO A 24 -5.65 6.04 18.32
CA PRO A 24 -4.21 6.15 18.53
C PRO A 24 -3.58 4.96 19.27
N ALA A 25 -4.33 4.31 20.15
CA ALA A 25 -3.88 3.11 20.86
C ALA A 25 -3.79 1.89 19.92
N ASP A 26 -4.74 1.73 18.98
CA ASP A 26 -4.69 0.67 17.98
C ASP A 26 -3.46 0.82 17.08
N TRP A 27 -3.17 2.04 16.65
CA TRP A 27 -1.96 2.35 15.88
C TRP A 27 -0.68 2.04 16.64
N SER A 28 -0.58 2.49 17.89
CA SER A 28 0.58 2.22 18.75
C SER A 28 0.81 0.72 18.94
N ARG A 29 -0.28 -0.04 19.10
CA ARG A 29 -0.23 -1.51 19.21
C ARG A 29 0.23 -2.16 17.90
N ALA A 30 -0.29 -1.70 16.76
CA ALA A 30 0.10 -2.25 15.46
C ALA A 30 1.58 -1.96 15.13
N GLU A 31 2.07 -0.75 15.41
CA GLU A 31 3.49 -0.40 15.26
C GLU A 31 4.39 -1.25 16.17
N ALA A 32 3.96 -1.52 17.40
CA ALA A 32 4.68 -2.41 18.32
C ALA A 32 4.70 -3.87 17.81
N GLU A 33 3.62 -4.36 17.19
CA GLU A 33 3.56 -5.70 16.59
C GLU A 33 4.44 -5.80 15.33
N ILE A 34 4.50 -4.74 14.52
CA ILE A 34 5.36 -4.65 13.33
C ILE A 34 6.85 -4.47 13.72
N GLY A 35 7.10 -3.92 14.91
CA GLY A 35 8.42 -3.59 15.42
C GLY A 35 9.01 -2.30 14.83
N LEU A 36 8.19 -1.49 14.15
CA LEU A 36 8.60 -0.25 13.50
C LEU A 36 7.48 0.81 13.59
N PRO A 37 7.84 2.10 13.79
CA PRO A 37 6.90 3.19 13.56
C PRO A 37 6.55 3.28 12.07
N LEU A 38 5.28 3.50 11.75
CA LEU A 38 4.83 3.63 10.37
C LEU A 38 4.92 5.09 9.88
N PRO A 39 5.06 5.32 8.57
CA PRO A 39 5.08 6.67 8.02
C PRO A 39 3.82 7.46 8.39
N ALA A 40 4.01 8.71 8.86
CA ALA A 40 2.90 9.55 9.28
C ALA A 40 1.90 9.83 8.14
N ASP A 41 2.38 9.94 6.90
CA ASP A 41 1.52 10.15 5.74
C ASP A 41 0.61 8.94 5.46
N TYR A 42 1.07 7.73 5.79
CA TYR A 42 0.26 6.52 5.67
C TYR A 42 -0.83 6.45 6.75
N ARG A 43 -0.52 6.90 7.97
CA ARG A 43 -1.55 7.08 9.00
C ARG A 43 -2.59 8.10 8.57
N GLU A 44 -2.16 9.25 8.06
CA GLU A 44 -3.07 10.28 7.55
C GLU A 44 -3.93 9.76 6.38
N LEU A 45 -3.34 8.96 5.48
CA LEU A 45 -4.07 8.29 4.40
C LEU A 45 -5.20 7.42 4.95
N LEU A 46 -4.90 6.50 5.87
CA LEU A 46 -5.90 5.59 6.41
C LEU A 46 -6.91 6.29 7.34
N GLN A 47 -6.55 7.40 7.96
CA GLN A 47 -7.51 8.25 8.68
C GLN A 47 -8.50 8.94 7.74
N ALA A 48 -8.06 9.33 6.53
CA ALA A 48 -8.89 10.00 5.54
C ALA A 48 -9.75 9.04 4.72
N TYR A 49 -9.21 7.87 4.34
CA TYR A 49 -9.87 6.93 3.43
C TYR A 49 -10.44 5.70 4.14
N GLY A 50 -9.86 5.30 5.28
CA GLY A 50 -10.17 4.02 5.89
C GLY A 50 -9.71 2.82 5.06
N SER A 51 -10.27 1.65 5.34
CA SER A 51 -10.09 0.44 4.52
C SER A 51 -10.82 0.55 3.19
N GLY A 52 -10.16 0.15 2.10
CA GLY A 52 -10.72 0.19 0.74
C GLY A 52 -9.65 -0.06 -0.32
N CYS A 53 -9.93 0.31 -1.57
CA CYS A 53 -8.98 0.21 -2.66
C CYS A 53 -9.09 1.37 -3.66
N PHE A 54 -8.01 1.62 -4.38
CA PHE A 54 -7.95 2.62 -5.44
C PHE A 54 -8.14 1.93 -6.80
N ARG A 55 -9.10 2.44 -7.60
CA ARG A 55 -9.44 1.96 -8.95
C ARG A 55 -9.68 0.45 -9.05
N ARG A 56 -10.23 -0.17 -8.00
CA ARG A 56 -10.38 -1.65 -7.89
C ARG A 56 -9.09 -2.43 -8.16
N PHE A 57 -7.94 -1.79 -7.98
CA PHE A 57 -6.67 -2.30 -8.49
C PHE A 57 -5.61 -2.35 -7.42
N LEU A 58 -5.43 -1.27 -6.64
CA LEU A 58 -4.42 -1.16 -5.60
C LEU A 58 -5.10 -1.14 -4.23
N TRP A 59 -4.66 -2.05 -3.35
CA TRP A 59 -5.29 -2.36 -2.07
C TRP A 59 -4.33 -2.07 -0.92
N PRO A 60 -4.43 -0.89 -0.27
CA PRO A 60 -3.65 -0.58 0.92
C PRO A 60 -3.97 -1.52 2.07
N LEU A 61 -2.93 -2.04 2.72
CA LEU A 61 -3.04 -2.84 3.91
C LEU A 61 -3.31 -1.95 5.12
N ASN A 62 -4.32 -2.28 5.90
CA ASN A 62 -4.69 -1.55 7.10
C ASN A 62 -4.10 -2.23 8.35
N PRO A 63 -3.20 -1.58 9.11
CA PRO A 63 -2.63 -2.11 10.34
C PRO A 63 -3.64 -2.16 11.50
N VAL A 64 -4.68 -1.34 11.45
CA VAL A 64 -5.70 -1.21 12.51
C VAL A 64 -7.09 -1.67 12.06
N GLY A 65 -7.19 -2.22 10.85
CA GLY A 65 -8.44 -2.66 10.24
C GLY A 65 -8.84 -4.09 10.59
N GLY A 66 -10.15 -4.34 10.49
CA GLY A 66 -10.76 -5.64 10.79
C GLY A 66 -10.89 -6.54 9.56
N ASP A 67 -10.93 -5.99 8.35
CA ASP A 67 -11.10 -6.78 7.14
C ASP A 67 -9.90 -7.69 6.87
N GLU A 68 -10.13 -9.00 6.82
CA GLU A 68 -9.05 -9.96 6.67
C GLU A 68 -8.25 -9.81 5.38
N THR A 69 -8.88 -9.29 4.30
CA THR A 69 -8.21 -9.11 2.99
C THR A 69 -7.26 -7.93 2.99
N LEU A 70 -7.48 -6.96 3.88
CA LEU A 70 -6.66 -5.76 4.01
C LEU A 70 -5.83 -5.74 5.30
N ARG A 71 -6.09 -6.64 6.25
CA ARG A 71 -5.39 -6.64 7.54
C ARG A 71 -3.90 -6.88 7.38
N MET A 72 -3.11 -5.85 7.67
CA MET A 72 -1.65 -5.86 7.45
C MET A 72 -0.95 -7.01 8.17
N ALA A 73 -1.27 -7.24 9.45
CA ALA A 73 -0.71 -8.33 10.24
C ALA A 73 -0.95 -9.73 9.64
N LYS A 74 -1.98 -9.90 8.81
CA LYS A 74 -2.30 -11.16 8.12
C LYS A 74 -1.68 -11.23 6.72
N GLN A 75 -1.71 -10.13 5.99
CA GLN A 75 -1.32 -10.10 4.57
C GLN A 75 0.16 -9.84 4.36
N ALA A 76 0.78 -8.94 5.13
CA ALA A 76 2.20 -8.62 4.97
C ALA A 76 3.11 -9.86 5.08
N PRO A 77 2.93 -10.79 6.05
CA PRO A 77 3.71 -12.02 6.10
C PRO A 77 3.54 -12.93 4.86
N ARG A 78 2.34 -12.95 4.26
CA ARG A 78 2.06 -13.74 3.05
C ARG A 78 2.77 -13.14 1.83
N LEU A 79 2.73 -11.82 1.70
CA LEU A 79 3.43 -11.10 0.64
C LEU A 79 4.94 -11.24 0.80
N LEU A 80 5.48 -11.11 2.02
CA LEU A 80 6.89 -11.36 2.31
C LEU A 80 7.33 -12.78 1.92
N ARG A 81 6.53 -13.80 2.23
CA ARG A 81 6.81 -15.18 1.82
C ARG A 81 6.85 -15.33 0.29
N LYS A 82 5.88 -14.72 -0.42
CA LYS A 82 5.88 -14.70 -1.88
C LYS A 82 7.16 -14.04 -2.43
N LEU A 83 7.55 -12.89 -1.87
CA LEU A 83 8.78 -12.19 -2.28
C LEU A 83 10.03 -13.02 -2.00
N ALA A 84 10.10 -13.71 -0.87
CA ALA A 84 11.21 -14.61 -0.54
C ALA A 84 11.31 -15.78 -1.51
N ASP A 85 10.17 -16.38 -1.89
CA ASP A 85 10.13 -17.44 -2.90
C ASP A 85 10.60 -16.93 -4.27
N GLU A 86 10.26 -15.69 -4.65
CA GLU A 86 10.77 -15.07 -5.88
C GLU A 86 12.27 -14.77 -5.81
N GLN A 87 12.76 -14.24 -4.69
CA GLN A 87 14.20 -14.02 -4.49
C GLN A 87 14.99 -15.33 -4.55
N HIS A 88 14.43 -16.42 -4.03
CA HIS A 88 15.06 -17.73 -4.13
C HIS A 88 15.15 -18.22 -5.58
N ARG A 89 14.09 -18.00 -6.38
CA ARG A 89 14.06 -18.36 -7.81
C ARG A 89 14.97 -17.47 -8.66
N ASN A 90 15.00 -16.18 -8.36
CA ASN A 90 15.78 -15.18 -9.09
C ASN A 90 16.31 -14.10 -8.13
N PRO A 91 17.52 -14.28 -7.55
CA PRO A 91 18.05 -13.36 -6.55
C PRO A 91 18.22 -11.91 -7.01
N THR A 92 18.36 -11.67 -8.32
CA THR A 92 18.54 -10.32 -8.88
C THR A 92 17.21 -9.62 -9.19
N ALA A 93 16.08 -10.33 -9.14
CA ALA A 93 14.75 -9.81 -9.42
C ALA A 93 14.33 -8.70 -8.46
N ILE A 94 14.53 -8.97 -7.16
CA ILE A 94 14.14 -8.11 -6.05
C ILE A 94 15.39 -7.95 -5.19
N PRO A 95 16.29 -7.02 -5.54
CA PRO A 95 17.60 -6.90 -4.89
C PRO A 95 17.52 -6.10 -3.58
N PHE A 96 16.52 -6.39 -2.74
CA PHE A 96 16.25 -5.68 -1.49
C PHE A 96 16.10 -6.66 -0.34
N PRO A 97 16.61 -6.35 0.86
CA PRO A 97 16.27 -7.14 2.04
C PRO A 97 14.75 -7.15 2.27
N LEU A 98 14.25 -8.18 2.96
CA LEU A 98 12.84 -8.30 3.34
C LEU A 98 12.71 -8.08 4.86
N HIS A 99 11.68 -7.37 5.31
CA HIS A 99 11.39 -7.21 6.74
C HIS A 99 11.24 -8.60 7.39
N PRO A 100 11.83 -8.84 8.59
CA PRO A 100 12.39 -7.88 9.53
C PRO A 100 13.90 -7.62 9.39
N ALA A 101 14.56 -8.01 8.30
CA ALA A 101 15.96 -7.65 8.09
C ALA A 101 16.13 -6.12 8.07
N PRO A 102 17.25 -5.56 8.57
CA PRO A 102 17.48 -4.12 8.57
C PRO A 102 17.33 -3.49 7.18
N GLY A 103 16.58 -2.39 7.07
CA GLY A 103 16.26 -1.74 5.80
C GLY A 103 15.33 -2.54 4.90
N GLY A 104 14.75 -3.63 5.41
CA GLY A 104 13.95 -4.58 4.65
C GLY A 104 12.64 -4.00 4.13
N LEU A 105 12.17 -4.55 3.01
CA LEU A 105 10.87 -4.27 2.43
C LEU A 105 9.76 -4.68 3.39
N LEU A 106 8.95 -3.71 3.81
CA LEU A 106 7.71 -3.93 4.57
C LEU A 106 6.50 -3.71 3.63
N PRO A 107 5.73 -4.76 3.28
CA PRO A 107 4.56 -4.61 2.42
C PRO A 107 3.49 -3.71 3.03
N TRP A 108 2.97 -2.79 2.23
CA TRP A 108 1.88 -1.89 2.60
C TRP A 108 0.72 -1.89 1.62
N ALA A 109 0.88 -2.44 0.42
CA ALA A 109 -0.24 -2.69 -0.49
C ALA A 109 0.04 -3.87 -1.41
N TRP A 110 -1.03 -4.36 -2.03
CA TRP A 110 -0.96 -5.31 -3.13
C TRP A 110 -1.86 -4.83 -4.29
N THR A 111 -1.65 -5.41 -5.47
CA THR A 111 -2.52 -5.14 -6.64
C THR A 111 -3.25 -6.38 -7.15
N GLU A 112 -4.33 -6.20 -7.91
CA GLU A 112 -5.05 -7.31 -8.57
C GLU A 112 -4.15 -8.18 -9.48
N ARG A 113 -3.03 -7.62 -9.97
CA ARG A 113 -2.03 -8.38 -10.74
C ARG A 113 -1.09 -9.21 -9.86
N GLY A 114 -1.24 -9.12 -8.54
CA GLY A 114 -0.40 -9.76 -7.56
C GLY A 114 0.93 -9.04 -7.33
N ASP A 115 1.05 -7.77 -7.71
CA ASP A 115 2.23 -6.97 -7.37
C ASP A 115 2.22 -6.64 -5.87
N THR A 116 3.40 -6.52 -5.28
CA THR A 116 3.56 -6.10 -3.88
C THR A 116 4.18 -4.71 -3.85
N LEU A 117 3.56 -3.80 -3.11
CA LEU A 117 4.14 -2.51 -2.80
C LEU A 117 4.63 -2.53 -1.36
N GLY A 118 5.90 -2.16 -1.15
CA GLY A 118 6.53 -2.13 0.16
C GLY A 118 7.34 -0.86 0.38
N TRP A 119 7.64 -0.57 1.64
CA TRP A 119 8.60 0.47 2.03
C TRP A 119 9.96 -0.14 2.30
N LEU A 120 11.05 0.48 1.86
CA LEU A 120 12.37 0.16 2.37
C LEU A 120 12.55 0.86 3.72
N THR A 121 12.68 0.08 4.79
CA THR A 121 12.59 0.56 6.17
C THR A 121 13.91 1.09 6.73
N ASP A 122 14.70 1.75 5.88
CA ASP A 122 16.01 2.31 6.26
C ASP A 122 15.90 3.79 6.67
N GLY A 123 16.44 4.12 7.84
CA GLY A 123 16.41 5.48 8.39
C GLY A 123 15.02 5.98 8.77
N ASP A 124 14.76 7.26 8.49
CA ASP A 124 13.54 7.97 8.89
C ASP A 124 12.27 7.45 8.17
N PRO A 125 11.24 6.96 8.91
CA PRO A 125 9.97 6.51 8.33
C PRO A 125 9.28 7.52 7.43
N ALA A 126 9.44 8.83 7.69
CA ALA A 126 8.87 9.88 6.86
C ALA A 126 9.48 9.94 5.44
N ARG A 127 10.60 9.24 5.22
CA ARG A 127 11.38 9.23 3.97
C ARG A 127 11.50 7.86 3.34
N TRP A 128 10.86 6.82 3.91
CA TRP A 128 10.94 5.49 3.34
C TRP A 128 10.39 5.48 1.90
N PRO A 129 11.20 5.05 0.92
CA PRO A 129 10.80 4.99 -0.47
C PRO A 129 9.81 3.83 -0.69
N VAL A 130 8.93 3.99 -1.67
CA VAL A 130 8.08 2.89 -2.15
C VAL A 130 8.86 2.03 -3.13
N VAL A 131 8.76 0.72 -3.00
CA VAL A 131 9.20 -0.26 -3.99
C VAL A 131 7.98 -1.02 -4.49
N VAL A 132 7.88 -1.17 -5.81
CA VAL A 132 6.90 -2.03 -6.46
C VAL A 132 7.63 -3.29 -6.94
N ALA A 133 7.32 -4.43 -6.34
CA ALA A 133 7.78 -5.74 -6.79
C ALA A 133 6.72 -6.37 -7.69
N TYR A 134 7.05 -6.50 -8.98
CA TYR A 134 6.11 -6.94 -10.00
C TYR A 134 5.94 -8.47 -9.98
N GLY A 135 4.69 -8.93 -9.88
CA GLY A 135 4.35 -10.36 -9.78
C GLY A 135 4.67 -11.16 -11.04
N SER A 136 4.69 -10.53 -12.21
CA SER A 136 5.02 -11.16 -13.50
C SER A 136 6.41 -10.73 -13.97
N GLY A 137 7.37 -11.66 -13.96
CA GLY A 137 8.72 -11.44 -14.53
C GLY A 137 9.78 -10.98 -13.54
N GLY A 138 9.46 -10.90 -12.24
CA GLY A 138 10.45 -10.78 -11.17
C GLY A 138 11.37 -9.57 -11.36
N THR A 139 10.81 -8.37 -11.39
CA THR A 139 11.62 -7.15 -11.28
C THR A 139 11.00 -6.26 -10.21
N ALA A 140 11.82 -5.41 -9.61
CA ALA A 140 11.37 -4.41 -8.66
C ALA A 140 11.78 -3.02 -9.13
N GLU A 141 10.93 -2.03 -8.86
CA GLU A 141 11.18 -0.64 -9.18
C GLU A 141 11.04 0.21 -7.91
N ARG A 142 12.03 1.08 -7.68
CA ARG A 142 12.08 1.96 -6.52
C ARG A 142 11.62 3.37 -6.91
N PHE A 143 10.77 3.93 -6.06
CA PHE A 143 10.27 5.29 -6.15
C PHE A 143 10.61 6.03 -4.86
N ASP A 144 11.47 7.05 -4.94
CA ASP A 144 11.83 7.90 -3.80
C ASP A 144 10.70 8.88 -3.44
N ARG A 145 9.57 8.31 -3.03
CA ARG A 145 8.31 8.98 -2.71
C ARG A 145 7.66 8.27 -1.52
N THR A 146 6.92 9.03 -0.72
CA THR A 146 6.06 8.46 0.33
C THR A 146 4.84 7.76 -0.29
N ALA A 147 4.08 7.00 0.49
CA ALA A 147 2.91 6.26 -0.01
C ALA A 147 1.85 7.18 -0.63
N THR A 148 1.53 8.29 0.04
CA THR A 148 0.55 9.28 -0.48
C THR A 148 1.04 9.94 -1.77
N ALA A 149 2.33 10.29 -1.85
CA ALA A 149 2.92 10.88 -3.04
C ALA A 149 2.98 9.88 -4.21
N PHE A 150 3.23 8.60 -3.93
CA PHE A 150 3.17 7.52 -4.91
C PHE A 150 1.75 7.37 -5.47
N LEU A 151 0.73 7.24 -4.60
CA LEU A 151 -0.67 7.11 -5.00
C LEU A 151 -1.14 8.29 -5.86
N PHE A 152 -0.83 9.52 -5.43
CA PHE A 152 -1.15 10.72 -6.21
C PHE A 152 -0.49 10.69 -7.60
N SER A 153 0.80 10.36 -7.66
CA SER A 153 1.55 10.31 -8.92
C SER A 153 0.99 9.24 -9.86
N TRP A 154 0.62 8.08 -9.33
CA TRP A 154 0.05 6.97 -10.10
C TRP A 154 -1.35 7.30 -10.62
N LEU A 155 -2.25 7.79 -9.76
CA LEU A 155 -3.62 8.16 -10.15
C LEU A 155 -3.66 9.31 -11.16
N SER A 156 -2.69 10.22 -11.08
CA SER A 156 -2.57 11.34 -12.01
C SER A 156 -1.84 10.98 -13.31
N GLY A 157 -1.36 9.73 -13.47
CA GLY A 157 -0.58 9.30 -14.64
C GLY A 157 0.83 9.92 -14.74
N LEU A 158 1.33 10.55 -13.67
CA LEU A 158 2.67 11.15 -13.62
C LEU A 158 3.78 10.11 -13.50
N ILE A 159 3.43 8.93 -12.99
CA ILE A 159 4.27 7.73 -13.07
C ILE A 159 3.46 6.66 -13.79
N ALA A 160 4.12 5.96 -14.72
CA ALA A 160 3.63 4.74 -15.32
C ALA A 160 4.51 3.57 -14.86
N PRO A 161 4.41 3.14 -13.59
CA PRO A 161 4.91 1.83 -13.23
C PRO A 161 4.25 0.80 -14.15
N ARG A 162 4.77 -0.41 -14.23
CA ARG A 162 4.06 -1.54 -14.88
C ARG A 162 2.83 -1.97 -14.05
N LEU A 163 2.08 -1.02 -13.50
CA LEU A 163 0.90 -1.08 -12.64
C LEU A 163 -0.37 -0.59 -13.35
N ALA A 164 -0.41 -0.62 -14.69
CA ALA A 164 -1.65 -0.37 -15.41
C ALA A 164 -2.63 -1.54 -15.18
N PRO A 165 -3.90 -1.27 -14.85
CA PRO A 165 -4.95 -2.27 -14.90
C PRO A 165 -5.00 -2.93 -16.29
N THR A 166 -5.17 -4.25 -16.34
CA THR A 166 -5.30 -4.98 -17.62
C THR A 166 -6.65 -4.75 -18.28
N THR A 167 -7.67 -4.44 -17.48
CA THR A 167 -8.99 -4.01 -17.92
C THR A 167 -9.12 -2.51 -17.73
N PRO A 168 -9.57 -1.75 -18.75
CA PRO A 168 -9.93 -0.36 -18.57
C PRO A 168 -10.94 -0.25 -17.44
N ASP A 169 -10.60 0.54 -16.43
CA ASP A 169 -11.57 1.06 -15.46
C ASP A 169 -12.54 1.94 -16.24
N ASP A 170 -13.79 1.51 -16.35
CA ASP A 170 -14.85 2.26 -17.02
C ASP A 170 -15.27 3.52 -16.22
N GLY A 171 -14.67 3.71 -15.04
CA GLY A 171 -14.84 4.87 -14.18
C GLY A 171 -16.17 4.88 -13.44
N ALA A 172 -16.98 3.82 -13.55
CA ALA A 172 -18.31 3.76 -12.94
C ALA A 172 -18.26 3.85 -11.41
N ASP A 173 -17.24 3.25 -10.81
CA ASP A 173 -17.06 3.11 -9.36
C ASP A 173 -16.23 4.25 -8.73
N GLY A 174 -15.75 5.20 -9.54
CA GLY A 174 -14.85 6.26 -9.10
C GLY A 174 -13.44 5.77 -8.69
N PRO A 175 -12.57 6.69 -8.27
CA PRO A 175 -11.14 6.41 -8.06
C PRO A 175 -10.82 5.67 -6.76
N PHE A 176 -11.73 5.66 -5.79
CA PHE A 176 -11.60 4.92 -4.53
C PHE A 176 -12.92 4.26 -4.15
N LEU A 177 -12.84 3.01 -3.70
CA LEU A 177 -13.95 2.25 -3.15
C LEU A 177 -13.66 1.88 -1.71
N SER A 178 -14.56 2.25 -0.81
CA SER A 178 -14.48 1.86 0.60
C SER A 178 -14.76 0.38 0.79
N ILE A 179 -14.31 -0.16 1.92
CA ILE A 179 -14.57 -1.56 2.26
C ILE A 179 -16.07 -1.89 2.36
N GLU A 180 -16.91 -0.91 2.67
CA GLU A 180 -18.37 -1.10 2.70
C GLU A 180 -18.93 -1.32 1.29
N GLU A 181 -18.54 -0.47 0.32
CA GLU A 181 -18.96 -0.60 -1.08
C GLU A 181 -18.50 -1.93 -1.67
N LEU A 182 -17.27 -2.33 -1.36
CA LEU A 182 -16.70 -3.62 -1.78
C LEU A 182 -17.42 -4.83 -1.16
N ARG A 183 -18.03 -4.69 0.01
CA ARG A 183 -18.86 -5.74 0.63
C ARG A 183 -20.26 -5.80 0.02
N ARG A 184 -20.82 -4.66 -0.42
CA ARG A 184 -22.15 -4.59 -1.07
C ARG A 184 -22.17 -5.13 -2.50
N GLY A 185 -21.05 -5.04 -3.22
CA GLY A 185 -20.91 -5.54 -4.58
C GLY A 185 -20.50 -7.02 -4.71
N ARG A 186 -20.52 -7.78 -3.61
CA ARG A 186 -20.22 -9.22 -3.57
C ARG A 186 -21.48 -10.07 -3.49
#